data_AF-A0A7X8RAL1-F1
#
_entry.id   AF-A0A7X8RAL1-F1
#
_cell.length_a   1.000
_cell.length_b   1.000
_cell.length_c   1.000
_cell.angle_alpha   90.00
_cell.angle_beta   90.00
_cell.angle_gamma   90.00
#
_symmetry.space_group_name_H-M   'P 1'
#
loop_
_entity.id
_entity.type
_entity.pdbx_description
1 polymer ?
#
loop_
_entity_poly.entity_id
_entity_poly.type
_entity_poly.pdbx_seq_one_letter_code
_entity_poly.pdbx_strand_id
1 'polypeptide(L)'
;MQRRPIIYLLAIVIIILVVINHNDQKQEELLPVISREQIFEDFKNQTGEVWLNFPASFSGTSGELFYLGQELNRKSVTTVYRIYRPESGELYYELHDEWDNVKLPANQFETYYLVEGEWIKTRK
;
A
#
# COMPACT_ATOMS: atom_id res chain seq x y z
N MET A 1 39.07 6.96 -57.91
CA MET A 1 37.78 6.41 -57.41
C MET A 1 37.95 6.05 -55.94
N GLN A 2 37.78 7.03 -55.05
CA GLN A 2 37.78 6.81 -53.60
C GLN A 2 36.41 6.26 -53.19
N ARG A 3 36.36 5.00 -52.75
CA ARG A 3 35.17 4.37 -52.19
C ARG A 3 35.45 3.89 -50.77
N ARG A 4 34.67 4.49 -49.85
CA ARG A 4 34.20 3.97 -48.55
C ARG A 4 35.16 4.12 -47.37
N PRO A 5 34.75 4.96 -46.39
CA PRO A 5 34.58 4.43 -45.04
C PRO A 5 33.31 4.99 -44.37
N ILE A 6 32.12 4.77 -44.95
CA ILE A 6 30.84 5.21 -44.34
C ILE A 6 30.21 4.11 -43.46
N ILE A 7 30.69 2.86 -43.58
CA ILE A 7 30.11 1.70 -42.89
C ILE A 7 30.37 1.74 -41.37
N TYR A 8 31.53 2.25 -40.94
CA TYR A 8 31.89 2.31 -39.51
C TYR A 8 31.05 3.31 -38.71
N LEU A 9 30.60 4.42 -39.33
CA LEU A 9 29.75 5.42 -38.66
C LEU A 9 28.33 4.88 -38.40
N LEU A 10 27.79 4.08 -39.32
CA LEU A 10 26.48 3.42 -39.15
C LEU A 10 26.50 2.40 -38.00
N ALA A 11 27.58 1.64 -37.86
CA ALA A 11 27.72 0.64 -36.79
C ALA A 11 27.75 1.28 -35.39
N ILE A 12 28.42 2.43 -35.24
CA ILE A 12 28.51 3.15 -33.96
C ILE A 12 27.14 3.72 -33.57
N VAL A 13 26.38 4.27 -34.53
CA VAL A 13 25.02 4.77 -34.29
C VAL A 13 24.09 3.64 -33.86
N ILE A 14 24.18 2.46 -34.48
CA ILE A 14 23.39 1.28 -34.10
C ILE A 14 23.73 0.80 -32.69
N ILE A 15 25.02 0.75 -32.31
CA ILE A 15 25.43 0.34 -30.97
C ILE A 15 24.93 1.32 -29.90
N ILE A 16 25.02 2.63 -30.16
CA ILE A 16 24.49 3.66 -29.24
C ILE A 16 22.96 3.52 -29.09
N LEU A 17 22.23 3.31 -30.20
CA LEU A 17 20.78 3.10 -30.18
C LEU A 17 20.37 1.83 -29.41
N VAL A 18 21.12 0.74 -29.57
CA VAL A 18 20.89 -0.52 -28.85
C VAL A 18 21.17 -0.34 -27.36
N VAL A 19 22.26 0.34 -26.97
CA VAL A 19 22.59 0.56 -25.56
C VAL A 19 21.57 1.46 -24.88
N ILE A 20 21.08 2.52 -25.53
CA ILE A 20 20.04 3.40 -24.96
C ILE A 20 18.71 2.64 -24.81
N ASN A 21 18.26 1.91 -25.84
CA ASN A 21 17.04 1.11 -25.75
C ASN A 21 17.13 -0.08 -24.77
N HIS A 22 18.33 -0.58 -24.46
CA HIS A 22 18.50 -1.66 -23.48
C HIS A 22 18.61 -1.14 -22.04
N ASN A 23 18.94 0.14 -21.86
CA ASN A 23 19.12 0.73 -20.53
C ASN A 23 17.83 1.37 -19.97
N ASP A 24 16.79 1.52 -20.80
CA ASP A 24 15.59 2.29 -20.45
C ASP A 24 14.41 1.51 -19.82
N GLN A 25 14.53 0.21 -19.53
CA GLN A 25 13.47 -0.50 -18.80
C GLN A 25 14.00 -1.48 -17.76
N LYS A 26 14.76 -0.96 -16.78
CA LYS A 26 14.47 -1.41 -15.41
C LYS A 26 13.24 -0.64 -14.95
N GLN A 27 12.07 -1.11 -15.40
CA GLN A 27 10.84 -0.80 -14.67
C GLN A 27 11.10 -1.28 -13.24
N GLU A 28 11.28 -0.35 -12.30
CA GLU A 28 11.03 -0.67 -10.91
C GLU A 28 9.62 -1.23 -10.89
N GLU A 29 9.50 -2.55 -10.69
CA GLU A 29 8.20 -3.17 -10.45
C GLU A 29 7.61 -2.44 -9.26
N LEU A 30 6.65 -1.56 -9.52
CA LEU A 30 5.81 -0.98 -8.48
C LEU A 30 5.15 -2.17 -7.79
N LEU A 31 5.65 -2.51 -6.60
CA LEU A 31 5.07 -3.56 -5.80
C LEU A 31 3.58 -3.23 -5.64
N PRO A 32 2.66 -4.19 -5.84
CA PRO A 32 1.25 -3.94 -5.59
C PRO A 32 1.07 -3.48 -4.14
N VAL A 33 0.10 -2.58 -3.94
CA VAL A 33 -0.19 -1.89 -2.68
C VAL A 33 -1.70 -1.88 -2.47
N ILE A 34 -2.15 -2.16 -1.25
CA ILE A 34 -3.52 -1.87 -0.80
C ILE A 34 -3.55 -0.45 -0.26
N SER A 35 -4.33 0.42 -0.91
CA SER A 35 -4.45 1.81 -0.46
C SER A 35 -5.32 1.91 0.80
N ARG A 36 -5.17 3.02 1.54
CA ARG A 36 -6.04 3.29 2.69
C ARG A 36 -7.48 3.49 2.24
N GLU A 37 -7.69 4.08 1.07
CA GLU A 37 -8.99 4.32 0.47
C GLU A 37 -9.74 3.01 0.18
N GLN A 38 -9.02 1.98 -0.27
CA GLN A 38 -9.61 0.65 -0.44
C GLN A 38 -10.07 0.09 0.91
N ILE A 39 -9.22 0.15 1.94
CA ILE A 39 -9.57 -0.28 3.30
C ILE A 39 -10.76 0.52 3.84
N PHE A 40 -10.81 1.83 3.60
CA PHE A 40 -11.93 2.68 3.99
C PHE A 40 -13.25 2.24 3.39
N GLU A 41 -13.29 1.93 2.10
CA GLU A 41 -14.51 1.44 1.45
C GLU A 41 -14.93 0.06 1.97
N ASP A 42 -13.97 -0.84 2.19
CA ASP A 42 -14.24 -2.18 2.72
C ASP A 42 -14.89 -2.15 4.12
N PHE A 43 -14.53 -1.17 4.95
CA PHE A 43 -15.05 -1.00 6.32
C PHE A 43 -16.12 0.08 6.47
N LYS A 44 -16.61 0.69 5.38
CA LYS A 44 -17.55 1.81 5.42
C LYS A 44 -18.93 1.48 6.00
N ASN A 45 -19.35 0.22 5.88
CA ASN A 45 -20.66 -0.25 6.33
C ASN A 45 -20.67 -0.79 7.77
N GLN A 46 -19.59 -0.57 8.53
CA GLN A 46 -19.53 -0.96 9.93
C GLN A 46 -20.50 -0.10 10.76
N THR A 47 -21.07 -0.70 11.81
CA THR A 47 -22.03 -0.04 12.70
C THR A 47 -21.41 0.30 14.03
N GLY A 48 -21.84 1.41 14.64
CA GLY A 48 -21.36 1.84 15.96
C GLY A 48 -20.14 2.76 15.87
N GLU A 49 -19.43 2.93 16.98
CA GLU A 49 -18.18 3.70 17.02
C GLU A 49 -17.04 2.83 16.49
N VAL A 50 -16.49 3.23 15.34
CA VAL A 50 -15.47 2.47 14.60
C VAL A 50 -14.34 3.40 14.20
N TRP A 51 -13.11 2.92 14.31
CA TRP A 51 -11.92 3.66 13.90
C TRP A 51 -10.87 2.74 13.27
N LEU A 52 -10.09 3.30 12.35
CA LEU A 52 -8.94 2.63 11.74
C LEU A 52 -7.65 3.31 12.19
N ASN A 53 -6.65 2.52 12.52
CA ASN A 53 -5.31 3.00 12.84
C ASN A 53 -4.31 2.44 11.82
N PHE A 54 -3.45 3.33 11.32
CA PHE A 54 -2.33 2.97 10.46
C PHE A 54 -1.03 3.39 11.13
N PRO A 55 0.00 2.53 11.13
CA PRO A 55 1.36 2.96 11.43
C PRO A 55 1.76 4.16 10.54
N ALA A 56 2.57 5.08 11.06
CA ALA A 56 3.02 6.24 10.28
C ALA A 56 3.82 5.84 9.01
N SER A 57 4.47 4.67 9.05
CA SER A 57 5.20 4.10 7.92
C SER A 57 4.33 3.27 6.98
N PHE A 58 3.01 3.18 7.21
CA PHE A 58 2.14 2.31 6.43
C PHE A 58 2.14 2.72 4.95
N SER A 59 2.57 1.78 4.13
CA SER A 59 2.69 1.88 2.67
C SER A 59 1.68 0.99 1.94
N GLY A 60 1.00 0.09 2.65
CA GLY A 60 0.02 -0.85 2.10
C GLY A 60 0.65 -2.08 1.44
N THR A 61 1.89 -2.41 1.78
CA THR A 61 2.62 -3.54 1.19
C THR A 61 2.45 -4.84 1.99
N SER A 62 2.78 -5.97 1.37
CA SER A 62 2.70 -7.29 2.02
C SER A 62 3.54 -7.34 3.30
N GLY A 63 2.96 -7.86 4.36
CA GLY A 63 3.55 -7.99 5.69
C GLY A 63 3.18 -6.86 6.64
N GLU A 64 2.70 -5.72 6.14
CA GLU A 64 2.26 -4.61 6.98
C GLU A 64 0.94 -4.90 7.71
N LEU A 65 0.76 -4.18 8.82
CA LEU A 65 -0.41 -4.29 9.68
C LEU A 65 -1.23 -3.00 9.66
N PHE A 66 -2.54 -3.14 9.74
CA PHE A 66 -3.46 -2.07 10.10
C PHE A 66 -4.46 -2.60 11.14
N TYR A 67 -5.14 -1.68 11.83
CA TYR A 67 -5.93 -2.03 13.00
C TYR A 67 -7.31 -1.41 12.94
N LEU A 68 -8.34 -2.25 13.05
CA LEU A 68 -9.73 -1.83 13.18
C LEU A 68 -10.09 -1.83 14.66
N GLY A 69 -10.46 -0.67 15.19
CA GLY A 69 -11.04 -0.56 16.52
C GLY A 69 -12.54 -0.38 16.45
N GLN A 70 -13.26 -1.03 17.36
CA GLN A 70 -14.71 -0.93 17.50
C GLN A 70 -15.07 -0.80 18.98
N GLU A 71 -16.12 -0.04 19.29
CA GLU A 71 -16.71 -0.04 20.63
C GLU A 71 -17.91 -0.99 20.69
N LEU A 72 -17.73 -2.10 21.41
CA LEU A 72 -18.73 -3.15 21.62
C LEU A 72 -19.07 -3.21 23.11
N ASN A 73 -20.34 -2.99 23.47
CA ASN A 73 -20.80 -3.07 24.87
C ASN A 73 -19.97 -2.21 25.85
N ARG A 74 -19.58 -0.98 25.46
CA ARG A 74 -18.70 -0.06 26.23
C ARG A 74 -17.28 -0.59 26.44
N LYS A 75 -16.83 -1.53 25.62
CA LYS A 75 -15.47 -2.05 25.61
C LYS A 75 -14.89 -1.87 24.22
N SER A 76 -13.65 -1.40 24.16
CA SER A 76 -12.91 -1.31 22.90
C SER A 76 -12.39 -2.69 22.49
N VAL A 77 -12.66 -3.12 21.27
CA VAL A 77 -12.01 -4.29 20.66
C VAL A 77 -11.15 -3.79 19.52
N THR A 78 -9.89 -4.24 19.45
CA THR A 78 -9.00 -3.94 18.33
C THR A 78 -8.71 -5.22 17.56
N THR A 79 -9.17 -5.27 16.32
CA THR A 79 -8.89 -6.34 15.37
C THR A 79 -7.65 -5.96 14.55
N VAL A 80 -6.67 -6.85 14.51
CA VAL A 80 -5.40 -6.67 13.79
C VAL A 80 -5.50 -7.36 12.45
N TYR A 81 -5.26 -6.63 11.37
CA TYR A 81 -5.21 -7.17 10.02
C TYR A 81 -3.80 -7.14 9.47
N ARG A 82 -3.41 -8.21 8.77
CA ARG A 82 -2.13 -8.31 8.08
C ARG A 82 -2.33 -8.38 6.57
N ILE A 83 -1.65 -7.51 5.85
CA ILE A 83 -1.60 -7.57 4.38
C ILE A 83 -0.69 -8.73 3.98
N TYR A 84 -1.12 -9.55 3.02
CA TYR A 84 -0.32 -10.64 2.48
C TYR A 84 -0.47 -10.74 0.97
N ARG A 85 0.55 -11.31 0.33
CA ARG A 85 0.55 -11.65 -1.09
C ARG A 85 0.57 -13.18 -1.23
N PRO A 86 -0.52 -13.83 -1.69
CA PRO A 86 -0.49 -15.22 -2.09
C PRO A 86 0.26 -15.38 -3.43
N GLU A 87 0.48 -16.63 -3.85
CA GLU A 87 1.22 -16.93 -5.09
C GLU A 87 0.55 -16.36 -6.36
N SER A 88 -0.74 -16.01 -6.31
CA SER A 88 -1.45 -15.33 -7.41
C SER A 88 -0.94 -13.92 -7.69
N GLY A 89 -0.22 -13.29 -6.75
CA GLY A 89 0.40 -11.98 -6.91
C GLY A 89 -0.47 -10.78 -6.50
N GLU A 90 -1.78 -10.97 -6.32
CA GLU A 90 -2.70 -9.95 -5.81
C GLU A 90 -2.53 -9.76 -4.31
N LEU A 91 -2.77 -8.55 -3.77
CA LEU A 91 -2.73 -8.34 -2.33
C LEU A 91 -4.10 -8.52 -1.70
N TYR A 92 -4.07 -9.16 -0.53
CA TYR A 92 -5.22 -9.34 0.35
C TYR A 92 -4.82 -8.97 1.78
N TYR A 93 -5.78 -8.91 2.68
CA TYR A 93 -5.50 -8.87 4.11
C TYR A 93 -6.34 -9.91 4.84
N GLU A 94 -5.79 -10.42 5.93
CA GLU A 94 -6.41 -11.43 6.78
C GLU A 94 -6.44 -10.98 8.23
N LEU A 95 -7.37 -11.55 8.99
CA LEU A 95 -7.38 -11.43 10.45
C LEU A 95 -6.09 -12.06 11.00
N HIS A 96 -5.28 -11.24 11.66
CA HIS A 96 -4.04 -11.69 12.28
C HIS A 96 -4.20 -11.96 13.77
N ASP A 97 -4.90 -11.06 14.47
CA ASP A 97 -5.09 -11.12 15.92
C ASP A 97 -6.31 -10.28 16.34
N GLU A 98 -6.76 -10.44 17.58
CA GLU A 98 -7.84 -9.66 18.19
C GLU A 98 -7.51 -9.34 19.66
N TRP A 99 -7.64 -8.07 20.03
CA TRP A 99 -7.30 -7.57 21.35
C TRP A 99 -8.52 -6.95 22.05
N ASP A 100 -8.95 -7.62 23.12
CA ASP A 100 -10.05 -7.18 23.98
C ASP A 100 -9.63 -6.05 24.93
N ASN A 101 -10.49 -5.04 25.06
CA ASN A 101 -10.30 -3.87 25.93
C ASN A 101 -9.02 -3.07 25.60
N VAL A 102 -8.54 -3.15 24.36
CA VAL A 102 -7.38 -2.39 23.89
C VAL A 102 -7.85 -1.30 22.93
N LYS A 103 -7.45 -0.06 23.20
CA LYS A 103 -7.55 1.08 22.28
C LYS A 103 -6.15 1.61 22.01
N LEU A 104 -5.77 1.64 20.74
CA LEU A 104 -4.44 2.09 20.35
C LEU A 104 -4.22 3.58 20.64
N PRO A 105 -3.01 3.97 21.06
CA PRO A 105 -2.72 5.36 21.38
C PRO A 105 -2.64 6.18 20.09
N ALA A 106 -3.60 7.10 19.91
CA ALA A 106 -3.71 7.93 18.70
C ALA A 106 -2.48 8.80 18.39
N ASN A 107 -1.52 8.91 19.32
CA ASN A 107 -0.28 9.62 19.07
C ASN A 107 0.78 8.84 18.30
N GLN A 108 0.67 7.51 18.25
CA GLN A 108 1.60 6.63 17.55
C GLN A 108 1.09 6.19 16.17
N PHE A 109 -0.20 6.40 15.91
CA PHE A 109 -0.88 5.96 14.71
C PHE A 109 -1.58 7.11 14.01
N GLU A 110 -1.75 6.99 12.69
CA GLU A 110 -2.72 7.80 11.96
C GLU A 110 -4.10 7.18 12.15
N THR A 111 -4.96 7.89 12.88
CA THR A 111 -6.29 7.40 13.27
C THR A 111 -7.39 8.09 12.47
N TYR A 112 -8.33 7.30 11.98
CA TYR A 112 -9.51 7.72 11.23
C TYR A 112 -10.75 7.17 11.92
N TYR A 113 -11.77 7.98 12.12
CA TYR A 113 -13.04 7.55 12.72
C TYR A 113 -14.13 7.55 11.66
N LEU A 114 -15.00 6.54 11.69
CA LEU A 114 -16.17 6.49 10.84
C LEU A 114 -17.28 7.33 11.49
N VAL A 115 -17.63 8.45 10.87
CA VAL A 115 -18.67 9.37 11.33
C VAL A 115 -19.63 9.60 10.18
N GLU A 116 -20.89 9.20 10.36
CA GLU A 116 -21.96 9.40 9.37
C GLU A 116 -21.64 8.83 7.96
N GLY A 117 -20.86 7.74 7.90
CA GLY A 117 -20.48 7.07 6.65
C GLY A 117 -19.22 7.65 5.98
N GLU A 118 -18.56 8.62 6.62
CA GLU A 118 -17.30 9.19 6.16
C GLU A 118 -16.15 8.93 7.15
N TRP A 119 -14.95 8.70 6.61
CA TRP A 119 -13.75 8.52 7.41
C TRP A 119 -13.07 9.86 7.70
N ILE A 120 -13.15 10.31 8.95
CA ILE A 120 -12.58 11.57 9.38
C ILE A 120 -11.24 11.31 10.07
N LYS A 121 -10.17 11.88 9.51
CA LYS A 121 -8.84 11.85 10.13
C LYS A 121 -8.85 12.71 11.39
N THR A 122 -8.49 12.14 12.53
CA THR A 122 -8.25 12.95 13.73
C THR A 122 -6.92 13.69 13.57
N ARG A 123 -6.98 15.03 13.59
CA ARG A 123 -5.78 15.85 13.78
C ARG A 123 -5.51 15.93 15.28
N LYS A 124 -4.27 15.63 15.67
CA LYS A 124 -3.77 15.95 17.01
C LYS A 124 -3.97 17.41 17.32
#